data_AF-A0A1D8JIS7-F1
#
_entry.id   AF-A0A1D8JIS7-F1
#
_cell.length_a   1.000
_cell.length_b   1.000
_cell.length_c   1.000
_cell.angle_alpha   90.00
_cell.angle_beta   90.00
_cell.angle_gamma   90.00
#
_symmetry.space_group_name_H-M   'P 1'
#
loop_
_entity.id
_entity.type
_entity.pdbx_description
1 polymer ?
#
loop_
_entity_poly.entity_id
_entity_poly.type
_entity_poly.pdbx_seq_one_letter_code
_entity_poly.pdbx_strand_id
1 'polypeptide(L)'
;MELEGMTGRFFRICEIISRLAYANLLWIGFTLLGLGIFGFMPATVALFTVTRKWTMGEHDIPIFGTFWSTYKKEFFKSTLFGALLFFIGYIIYIDLTFLPTGGLFSVLRTGIFICGILYVIMLLYILPIYVHYNWKISQYLKYALLIGVSHPHYTALMGVGAYSLYYLCIKFPGIIPFFSMSLLAYVMMWTVYKVIRKLEIAQQVRESQEQQEHRDQKMAEVL
;
A
#
# COMPACT_ATOMS: atom_id res chain seq x y z
N MET A 1 25.08 -23.11 -8.62
CA MET A 1 25.92 -22.61 -9.73
C MET A 1 25.64 -21.14 -9.87
N GLU A 2 26.61 -20.33 -9.47
CA GLU A 2 26.55 -18.88 -9.56
C GLU A 2 26.51 -18.48 -11.05
N LEU A 3 25.35 -18.05 -11.52
CA LEU A 3 25.23 -17.40 -12.83
C LEU A 3 25.76 -15.97 -12.70
N GLU A 4 27.08 -15.83 -12.52
CA GLU A 4 27.77 -14.55 -12.55
C GLU A 4 27.74 -13.99 -13.98
N GLY A 5 26.87 -13.02 -14.22
CA GLY A 5 26.81 -12.27 -15.46
C GLY A 5 25.41 -11.79 -15.85
N MET A 6 25.32 -11.23 -17.06
CA MET A 6 24.09 -10.71 -17.67
C MET A 6 22.95 -11.76 -17.69
N THR A 7 23.31 -13.03 -17.84
CA THR A 7 22.39 -14.17 -17.81
C THR A 7 21.68 -14.32 -16.46
N GLY A 8 22.39 -14.22 -15.33
CA GLY A 8 21.78 -14.29 -14.01
C GLY A 8 20.81 -13.14 -13.74
N ARG A 9 21.14 -11.93 -14.21
CA ARG A 9 20.22 -10.76 -14.15
C ARG A 9 18.97 -10.99 -14.99
N PHE A 10 19.12 -11.55 -16.19
CA PHE A 10 17.99 -11.86 -17.06
C PHE A 10 17.06 -12.89 -16.41
N PHE A 11 17.61 -13.99 -15.88
CA PHE A 11 16.83 -14.98 -15.15
C PHE A 11 16.07 -14.37 -13.98
N ARG A 12 16.71 -13.49 -13.20
CA ARG A 12 16.06 -12.80 -12.08
C ARG A 12 14.92 -11.88 -12.53
N ILE A 13 15.08 -11.17 -13.65
CA ILE A 13 14.02 -10.33 -14.22
C ILE A 13 12.85 -11.20 -14.68
N CYS A 14 13.12 -12.26 -15.44
CA CYS A 14 12.09 -13.21 -15.89
C CYS A 14 11.33 -13.83 -14.72
N GLU A 15 12.03 -14.15 -13.63
CA GLU A 15 11.45 -14.68 -12.41
C GLU A 15 10.52 -13.65 -11.74
N ILE A 16 10.95 -12.40 -11.58
CA ILE A 16 10.11 -11.33 -11.02
C ILE A 16 8.85 -11.12 -11.87
N ILE A 17 9.01 -11.06 -13.19
CA ILE A 17 7.89 -10.91 -14.13
C ILE A 17 6.90 -12.07 -13.98
N SER A 18 7.40 -13.31 -13.94
CA SER A 18 6.58 -14.51 -13.80
C SER A 18 5.81 -14.54 -12.48
N ARG A 19 6.45 -14.14 -11.38
CA ARG A 19 5.82 -14.07 -10.04
C ARG A 19 4.74 -12.99 -9.97
N LEU A 20 5.00 -11.82 -10.55
CA LEU A 20 4.01 -10.74 -10.65
C LEU A 20 2.80 -11.16 -11.47
N ALA A 21 3.02 -11.83 -12.61
CA ALA A 21 1.97 -12.40 -13.43
C ALA A 21 1.13 -13.43 -12.67
N TYR A 22 1.80 -14.37 -11.99
CA TYR A 22 1.13 -15.39 -11.18
C TYR A 22 0.29 -14.77 -10.05
N ALA A 23 0.84 -13.80 -9.31
CA ALA A 23 0.09 -13.13 -8.24
C ALA A 23 -1.11 -12.34 -8.76
N ASN A 24 -1.02 -11.75 -9.97
CA ASN A 24 -2.15 -11.06 -10.59
C ASN A 24 -3.27 -12.03 -11.00
N LEU A 25 -2.91 -13.20 -11.56
CA LEU A 25 -3.88 -14.24 -11.88
C LEU A 25 -4.59 -14.76 -10.62
N LEU A 26 -3.86 -14.94 -9.52
CA LEU A 26 -4.48 -15.28 -8.23
C LEU A 26 -5.41 -14.17 -7.77
N TRP A 27 -5.01 -12.91 -7.86
CA TRP A 27 -5.86 -11.79 -7.48
C TRP A 27 -7.18 -11.78 -8.26
N ILE A 28 -7.13 -11.99 -9.59
CA ILE A 28 -8.35 -12.09 -10.43
C ILE A 28 -9.19 -13.29 -10.01
N GLY A 29 -8.60 -14.49 -9.91
CA GLY A 29 -9.31 -15.71 -9.58
C GLY A 29 -10.01 -15.62 -8.22
N PHE A 30 -9.34 -15.10 -7.20
CA PHE A 30 -9.91 -14.95 -5.86
C PHE A 30 -10.95 -13.83 -5.77
N THR A 31 -10.77 -12.75 -6.52
CA THR A 31 -11.80 -11.71 -6.63
C THR A 31 -13.08 -12.29 -7.19
N LEU A 32 -12.99 -13.11 -8.24
CA LEU A 32 -14.14 -13.82 -8.82
C LEU A 32 -14.76 -14.83 -7.85
N LEU A 33 -13.95 -15.58 -7.09
CA LEU A 33 -14.43 -16.52 -6.08
C LEU A 33 -15.24 -15.84 -4.97
N GLY A 34 -14.91 -14.59 -4.62
CA GLY A 34 -15.64 -13.82 -3.60
C GLY A 34 -16.81 -12.99 -4.15
N LEU A 35 -17.48 -13.43 -5.23
CA LEU A 35 -18.58 -12.70 -5.86
C LEU A 35 -18.18 -11.30 -6.39
N GLY A 36 -16.90 -11.11 -6.73
CA GLY A 36 -16.35 -9.84 -7.19
C GLY A 36 -16.17 -8.84 -6.04
N ILE A 37 -17.25 -8.19 -5.62
CA ILE A 37 -17.20 -7.06 -4.67
C ILE A 37 -16.68 -7.50 -3.29
N PHE A 38 -17.18 -8.62 -2.76
CA PHE A 38 -16.73 -9.13 -1.46
C PHE A 38 -15.35 -9.79 -1.54
N GLY A 39 -14.95 -10.28 -2.71
CA GLY A 39 -13.64 -10.89 -2.95
C GLY A 39 -12.52 -9.89 -3.22
N PHE A 40 -12.85 -8.69 -3.72
CA PHE A 40 -11.88 -7.69 -4.17
C PHE A 40 -10.94 -7.24 -3.05
N MET A 41 -11.48 -6.87 -1.89
CA MET A 41 -10.68 -6.39 -0.77
C MET A 41 -9.79 -7.48 -0.15
N PRO A 42 -10.31 -8.69 0.20
CA PRO A 42 -9.45 -9.76 0.70
C PRO A 42 -8.42 -10.26 -0.32
N ALA A 43 -8.74 -10.29 -1.62
CA ALA A 43 -7.77 -10.60 -2.67
C ALA A 43 -6.66 -9.53 -2.72
N THR A 44 -7.03 -8.25 -2.58
CA THR A 44 -6.06 -7.15 -2.54
C THR A 44 -5.16 -7.24 -1.31
N VAL A 45 -5.72 -7.51 -0.13
CA VAL A 45 -4.93 -7.73 1.10
C VAL A 45 -3.97 -8.91 0.96
N ALA A 46 -4.41 -10.02 0.37
CA ALA A 46 -3.57 -11.18 0.09
C ALA A 46 -2.42 -10.84 -0.88
N LEU A 47 -2.72 -10.08 -1.94
CA LEU A 47 -1.72 -9.59 -2.90
C LEU A 47 -0.68 -8.70 -2.20
N PHE A 48 -1.12 -7.72 -1.42
CA PHE A 48 -0.23 -6.83 -0.67
C PHE A 48 0.60 -7.59 0.38
N THR A 49 0.06 -8.67 0.96
CA THR A 49 0.79 -9.53 1.90
C THR A 49 1.92 -10.29 1.21
N VAL A 50 1.67 -10.82 0.00
CA VAL A 50 2.70 -11.47 -0.81
C VAL A 50 3.76 -10.46 -1.25
N THR A 51 3.36 -9.30 -1.77
CA THR A 51 4.32 -8.26 -2.19
C THR A 51 5.12 -7.71 -1.02
N ARG A 52 4.53 -7.62 0.18
CA ARG A 52 5.24 -7.23 1.41
C ARG A 52 6.40 -8.18 1.69
N LYS A 53 6.15 -9.48 1.68
CA LYS A 53 7.21 -10.48 1.91
C LYS A 53 8.32 -10.38 0.86
N TRP A 54 7.97 -10.19 -0.42
CA TRP A 54 8.96 -9.96 -1.46
C TRP A 54 9.79 -8.68 -1.24
N THR A 55 9.17 -7.58 -0.79
CA THR A 55 9.91 -6.35 -0.47
C THR A 55 10.82 -6.48 0.75
N MET A 56 10.53 -7.42 1.65
CA MET A 56 11.36 -7.74 2.82
C MET A 56 12.49 -8.74 2.50
N GLY A 57 12.60 -9.20 1.25
CA GLY A 57 13.63 -10.14 0.79
C GLY A 57 13.25 -11.62 0.90
N GLU A 58 12.03 -11.94 1.36
CA GLU A 58 11.51 -13.31 1.41
C GLU A 58 11.00 -13.74 0.04
N HIS A 59 11.92 -14.22 -0.81
CA HIS A 59 11.59 -14.60 -2.18
C HIS A 59 11.08 -16.06 -2.29
N ASP A 60 11.44 -16.98 -1.41
CA ASP A 60 11.09 -18.43 -1.55
C ASP A 60 9.75 -18.82 -0.91
N ILE A 61 8.81 -17.88 -0.87
CA ILE A 61 7.50 -18.12 -0.25
C ILE A 61 6.56 -18.91 -1.17
N PRO A 62 5.76 -19.85 -0.63
CA PRO A 62 4.70 -20.48 -1.40
C PRO A 62 3.59 -19.45 -1.68
N ILE A 63 3.60 -18.89 -2.89
CA ILE A 63 2.73 -17.76 -3.28
C ILE A 63 1.25 -18.14 -3.10
N PHE A 64 0.82 -19.29 -3.63
CA PHE A 64 -0.55 -19.76 -3.51
C PHE A 64 -0.97 -20.02 -2.06
N GLY A 65 -0.13 -20.73 -1.29
CA GLY A 65 -0.43 -21.05 0.11
C GLY A 65 -0.55 -19.80 0.97
N THR A 66 0.35 -18.83 0.78
CA THR A 66 0.31 -17.54 1.48
C THR A 66 -0.94 -16.75 1.08
N PHE A 67 -1.29 -16.74 -0.21
CA PHE A 67 -2.46 -16.02 -0.72
C PHE A 67 -3.76 -16.61 -0.17
N TRP A 68 -3.95 -17.94 -0.26
CA TRP A 68 -5.14 -18.63 0.21
C TRP A 68 -5.34 -18.53 1.72
N SER A 69 -4.25 -18.70 2.49
CA SER A 69 -4.28 -18.56 3.95
C SER A 69 -4.68 -17.15 4.37
N THR A 70 -4.06 -16.13 3.74
CA THR A 70 -4.36 -14.72 4.04
C THR A 70 -5.79 -14.36 3.62
N TYR A 71 -6.22 -14.79 2.43
CA TYR A 71 -7.56 -14.52 1.93
C TYR A 71 -8.65 -15.01 2.87
N LYS A 72 -8.54 -16.25 3.37
CA LYS A 72 -9.50 -16.81 4.33
C LYS A 72 -9.48 -16.09 5.67
N LYS A 73 -8.27 -15.82 6.19
CA LYS A 73 -8.09 -15.17 7.49
C LYS A 73 -8.67 -13.76 7.51
N GLU A 74 -8.42 -13.00 6.45
CA GLU A 74 -8.78 -11.58 6.38
C GLU A 74 -10.13 -11.35 5.68
N PHE A 75 -10.84 -12.38 5.22
CA PHE A 75 -12.06 -12.24 4.42
C PHE A 75 -13.07 -11.25 5.01
N PHE A 76 -13.50 -11.47 6.25
CA PHE A 76 -14.47 -10.60 6.92
C PHE A 76 -13.89 -9.25 7.35
N LYS A 77 -12.70 -9.27 7.95
CA LYS A 77 -12.06 -8.05 8.50
C LYS A 77 -11.71 -7.06 7.38
N SER A 78 -11.14 -7.55 6.28
CA SER A 78 -10.80 -6.73 5.13
C SER A 78 -12.04 -6.27 4.37
N THR A 79 -13.06 -7.12 4.20
CA THR A 79 -14.34 -6.72 3.57
C THR A 79 -15.00 -5.58 4.34
N LEU A 80 -15.12 -5.69 5.66
CA LEU A 80 -15.68 -4.62 6.50
C LEU A 80 -14.86 -3.33 6.40
N PHE A 81 -13.54 -3.46 6.40
CA PHE A 81 -12.64 -2.31 6.24
C PHE A 81 -12.79 -1.65 4.87
N GLY A 82 -12.92 -2.44 3.81
CA GLY A 82 -13.18 -1.95 2.45
C GLY A 82 -14.53 -1.29 2.30
N ALA A 83 -15.57 -1.84 2.93
CA ALA A 83 -16.90 -1.23 2.98
C ALA A 83 -16.86 0.14 3.68
N LEU A 84 -16.12 0.26 4.79
CA LEU A 84 -15.92 1.54 5.46
C LEU A 84 -15.23 2.57 4.56
N LEU A 85 -14.15 2.17 3.87
CA LEU A 85 -13.45 3.06 2.94
C LEU A 85 -14.35 3.47 1.79
N PHE A 86 -15.09 2.52 1.20
CA PHE A 86 -16.04 2.79 0.13
C PHE A 86 -17.12 3.79 0.57
N PHE A 87 -17.66 3.62 1.78
CA PHE A 87 -18.67 4.52 2.34
C PHE A 87 -18.15 5.95 2.50
N ILE A 88 -16.93 6.13 3.01
CA ILE A 88 -16.28 7.45 3.12
C ILE A 88 -16.08 8.08 1.73
N GLY A 89 -15.57 7.31 0.77
CA GLY A 89 -15.37 7.78 -0.60
C GLY A 89 -16.68 8.13 -1.30
N TYR A 90 -17.75 7.37 -1.04
CA TYR A 90 -19.07 7.61 -1.58
C TYR A 90 -19.67 8.93 -1.06
N ILE A 91 -19.54 9.22 0.24
CA ILE A 91 -19.98 10.51 0.81
C ILE A 91 -19.26 11.67 0.11
N ILE A 92 -17.93 11.61 0.02
CA ILE A 92 -17.13 12.67 -0.63
C ILE A 92 -17.56 12.85 -2.09
N TYR A 93 -17.81 11.75 -2.82
CA TYR A 93 -18.27 11.80 -4.20
C TYR A 93 -19.64 12.47 -4.37
N ILE A 94 -20.60 12.11 -3.51
CA ILE A 94 -21.94 12.72 -3.50
C ILE A 94 -21.83 14.21 -3.17
N ASP A 95 -21.10 14.56 -2.11
CA ASP A 95 -20.93 15.94 -1.70
C ASP A 95 -20.33 16.79 -2.82
N LEU A 96 -19.29 16.31 -3.52
CA LEU A 96 -18.67 17.04 -4.63
C LEU A 96 -19.57 17.20 -5.87
N THR A 97 -20.45 16.23 -6.10
CA THR A 97 -21.32 16.18 -7.28
C THR A 97 -22.58 17.02 -7.09
N PHE A 98 -23.17 16.97 -5.90
CA PHE A 98 -24.47 17.57 -5.62
C PHE A 98 -24.40 18.93 -4.93
N LEU A 99 -23.23 19.41 -4.48
CA LEU A 99 -23.10 20.75 -3.91
C LEU A 99 -23.40 21.84 -4.97
N PRO A 100 -24.31 22.79 -4.69
CA PRO A 100 -24.55 23.93 -5.57
C PRO A 100 -23.32 24.81 -5.76
N THR A 101 -23.25 25.49 -6.91
CA THR A 101 -22.21 26.49 -7.18
C THR A 101 -22.74 27.89 -6.86
N GLY A 102 -22.00 28.64 -6.04
CA GLY A 102 -22.36 30.03 -5.69
C GLY A 102 -22.16 30.37 -4.21
N GLY A 103 -21.70 31.60 -3.93
CA GLY A 103 -21.54 32.13 -2.57
C GLY A 103 -20.71 31.23 -1.65
N LEU A 104 -21.18 31.07 -0.40
CA LEU A 104 -20.54 30.26 0.65
C LEU A 104 -20.38 28.77 0.26
N PHE A 105 -21.25 28.23 -0.60
CA PHE A 105 -21.15 26.85 -1.06
C PHE A 105 -19.91 26.59 -1.93
N SER A 106 -19.36 27.62 -2.59
CA SER A 106 -18.11 27.49 -3.34
C SER A 106 -16.90 27.25 -2.43
N VAL A 107 -16.89 27.89 -1.26
CA VAL A 107 -15.84 27.68 -0.24
C VAL A 107 -15.95 26.26 0.33
N LEU A 108 -17.17 25.83 0.67
CA LEU A 108 -17.43 24.48 1.18
C LEU A 108 -17.00 23.41 0.16
N ARG A 109 -17.36 23.57 -1.11
CA ARG A 109 -16.97 22.67 -2.20
C ARG A 109 -15.45 22.56 -2.34
N THR A 110 -14.74 23.68 -2.21
CA THR A 110 -13.27 23.70 -2.24
C THR A 110 -12.68 22.91 -1.06
N GLY A 111 -13.24 23.06 0.14
CA GLY A 111 -12.85 22.27 1.31
C GLY A 111 -13.06 20.76 1.11
N ILE A 112 -14.21 20.35 0.58
CA ILE A 112 -14.52 18.95 0.30
C ILE A 112 -13.61 18.39 -0.80
N PHE A 113 -13.24 19.21 -1.79
CA PHE A 113 -12.29 18.81 -2.83
C PHE A 113 -10.90 18.50 -2.26
N ILE A 114 -10.43 19.33 -1.33
CA ILE A 114 -9.19 19.07 -0.58
C ILE A 114 -9.31 17.77 0.22
N CYS A 115 -10.44 17.54 0.92
CA CYS A 115 -10.71 16.28 1.60
C CYS A 115 -10.66 15.08 0.65
N GLY A 116 -11.16 15.23 -0.58
CA GLY A 116 -11.07 14.21 -1.63
C GLY A 116 -9.63 13.91 -2.03
N ILE A 117 -8.79 14.93 -2.22
CA ILE A 117 -7.35 14.74 -2.49
C ILE A 117 -6.69 13.99 -1.34
N LEU A 118 -6.93 14.42 -0.10
CA LEU A 118 -6.39 13.76 1.10
C LEU A 118 -6.85 12.30 1.21
N TYR A 119 -8.11 12.02 0.87
CA TYR A 119 -8.65 10.67 0.83
C TYR A 119 -7.95 9.80 -0.23
N VAL A 120 -7.69 10.32 -1.43
CA VAL A 120 -6.93 9.60 -2.47
C VAL A 120 -5.51 9.32 -2.00
N ILE A 121 -4.83 10.30 -1.39
CA ILE A 121 -3.50 10.10 -0.80
C ILE A 121 -3.56 8.99 0.25
N MET A 122 -4.53 9.03 1.15
CA MET A 122 -4.71 7.99 2.17
C MET A 122 -4.87 6.60 1.54
N LEU A 123 -5.66 6.45 0.48
CA LEU A 123 -5.85 5.16 -0.21
C LEU A 123 -4.55 4.56 -0.75
N LEU A 124 -3.61 5.38 -1.22
CA LEU A 124 -2.30 4.90 -1.70
C LEU A 124 -1.48 4.23 -0.58
N TYR A 125 -1.60 4.72 0.65
CA TYR A 125 -0.78 4.25 1.78
C TYR A 125 -1.50 3.21 2.66
N ILE A 126 -2.83 3.20 2.66
CA ILE A 126 -3.61 2.43 3.62
C ILE A 126 -3.41 0.92 3.49
N LEU A 127 -3.31 0.40 2.27
CA LEU A 127 -3.15 -1.03 2.01
C LEU A 127 -1.75 -1.54 2.42
N PRO A 128 -0.62 -0.90 2.00
CA PRO A 128 0.70 -1.24 2.51
C PRO A 128 0.80 -1.21 4.04
N ILE A 129 0.21 -0.20 4.68
CA ILE A 129 0.25 -0.06 6.15
C ILE A 129 -0.61 -1.14 6.81
N TYR A 130 -1.78 -1.43 6.26
CA TYR A 130 -2.70 -2.46 6.77
C TYR A 130 -2.06 -3.85 6.78
N VAL A 131 -1.31 -4.22 5.75
CA VAL A 131 -0.61 -5.53 5.72
C VAL A 131 0.67 -5.55 6.54
N HIS A 132 1.22 -4.38 6.86
CA HIS A 132 2.47 -4.26 7.60
C HIS A 132 2.25 -4.25 9.11
N TYR A 133 1.20 -3.58 9.60
CA TYR A 133 0.89 -3.42 11.00
C TYR A 133 -0.44 -4.08 11.37
N ASN A 134 -0.56 -4.58 12.60
CA ASN A 134 -1.82 -5.12 13.13
C ASN A 134 -2.45 -4.16 14.16
N TRP A 135 -2.84 -2.98 13.68
CA TRP A 135 -3.46 -1.91 14.47
C TRP A 135 -5.00 -1.89 14.37
N LYS A 136 -5.62 -0.97 15.13
CA LYS A 136 -7.05 -0.66 15.03
C LYS A 136 -7.35 0.15 13.76
N ILE A 137 -8.59 0.06 13.26
CA ILE A 137 -9.05 0.75 12.04
C ILE A 137 -8.72 2.25 12.03
N SER A 138 -9.01 2.95 13.14
CA SER A 138 -8.76 4.38 13.27
C SER A 138 -7.28 4.75 13.21
N GLN A 139 -6.38 3.85 13.61
CA GLN A 139 -4.94 4.08 13.53
C GLN A 139 -4.47 3.98 12.07
N TYR A 140 -4.98 3.03 11.28
CA TYR A 140 -4.63 2.94 9.86
C TYR A 140 -4.96 4.23 9.11
N LEU A 141 -6.16 4.79 9.31
CA LEU A 141 -6.56 6.02 8.63
C LEU A 141 -5.65 7.20 9.01
N LYS A 142 -5.39 7.38 10.31
CA LYS A 142 -4.53 8.46 10.82
C LYS A 142 -3.10 8.36 10.30
N TYR A 143 -2.49 7.18 10.41
CA TYR A 143 -1.09 7.00 10.00
C TYR A 143 -0.92 7.00 8.48
N ALA A 144 -1.86 6.42 7.72
CA ALA A 144 -1.81 6.48 6.26
C ALA A 144 -1.85 7.93 5.75
N LEU A 145 -2.75 8.74 6.31
CA LEU A 145 -2.84 10.15 5.95
C LEU A 145 -1.59 10.92 6.40
N LEU A 146 -1.14 10.73 7.65
CA LEU A 146 0.03 11.42 8.20
C LEU A 146 1.29 11.12 7.38
N ILE A 147 1.55 9.86 7.05
CA ILE A 147 2.71 9.44 6.27
C ILE A 147 2.63 10.01 4.85
N GLY A 148 1.46 9.91 4.20
CA GLY A 148 1.27 10.39 2.84
C GLY A 148 1.43 11.90 2.68
N VAL A 149 0.99 12.68 3.67
CA VAL A 149 1.16 14.15 3.69
C VAL A 149 2.59 14.54 4.08
N SER A 150 3.22 13.80 5.01
CA SER A 150 4.59 14.10 5.45
C SER A 150 5.63 13.84 4.36
N HIS A 151 5.32 12.97 3.39
CA HIS A 151 6.26 12.59 2.33
C HIS A 151 5.66 12.73 0.92
N PRO A 152 5.38 13.97 0.46
CA PRO A 152 4.67 14.21 -0.80
C PRO A 152 5.44 13.73 -2.04
N HIS A 153 6.77 13.65 -1.99
CA HIS A 153 7.58 13.13 -3.10
C HIS A 153 7.36 11.62 -3.34
N TYR A 154 7.18 10.83 -2.28
CA TYR A 154 6.83 9.41 -2.42
C TYR A 154 5.38 9.24 -2.88
N THR A 155 4.48 10.10 -2.42
CA THR A 155 3.09 10.15 -2.90
C THR A 155 3.02 10.48 -4.39
N ALA A 156 3.83 11.44 -4.86
CA ALA A 156 3.94 11.78 -6.27
C ALA A 156 4.49 10.61 -7.09
N LEU A 157 5.51 9.91 -6.61
CA LEU A 157 6.04 8.70 -7.25
C LEU A 157 4.96 7.61 -7.41
N MET A 158 4.19 7.34 -6.36
CA MET A 158 3.10 6.37 -6.40
C MET A 158 1.98 6.82 -7.36
N GLY A 159 1.64 8.11 -7.35
CA GLY A 159 0.66 8.70 -8.26
C GLY A 159 1.08 8.59 -9.74
N VAL A 160 2.32 8.95 -10.05
CA VAL A 160 2.90 8.81 -11.40
C VAL A 160 2.96 7.35 -11.81
N GLY A 161 3.36 6.44 -10.90
CA GLY A 161 3.37 5.00 -11.15
C GLY A 161 1.98 4.45 -11.47
N ALA A 162 0.97 4.84 -10.68
CA ALA A 162 -0.42 4.47 -10.90
C ALA A 162 -0.96 5.00 -12.24
N TYR A 163 -0.71 6.28 -12.54
CA TYR A 163 -1.14 6.90 -13.79
C TYR A 163 -0.46 6.28 -15.01
N SER A 164 0.85 6.03 -14.93
CA SER A 164 1.61 5.37 -15.99
C SER A 164 1.05 3.98 -16.27
N LEU A 165 0.78 3.19 -15.22
CA LEU A 165 0.21 1.87 -15.36
C LEU A 165 -1.20 1.90 -15.97
N TYR A 166 -2.04 2.85 -15.53
CA TYR A 166 -3.36 3.08 -16.11
C TYR A 166 -3.27 3.38 -17.63
N TYR A 167 -2.35 4.26 -18.02
CA TYR A 167 -2.12 4.59 -19.44
C TYR A 167 -1.66 3.37 -20.25
N LEU A 168 -0.75 2.55 -19.70
CA LEU A 168 -0.31 1.31 -20.34
C LEU A 168 -1.47 0.31 -20.53
N CYS A 169 -2.32 0.15 -19.52
CA CYS A 169 -3.48 -0.75 -19.59
C CYS A 169 -4.48 -0.36 -20.69
N ILE A 170 -4.70 0.95 -20.90
CA ILE A 170 -5.59 1.42 -21.98
C ILE A 170 -4.96 1.18 -23.35
N LYS A 171 -3.66 1.42 -23.51
CA LYS A 171 -2.96 1.23 -24.79
C LYS A 171 -2.76 -0.23 -25.14
N PHE A 172 -2.55 -1.08 -24.14
CA PHE A 172 -2.31 -2.51 -24.29
C PHE A 172 -3.19 -3.31 -23.33
N PRO A 173 -4.47 -3.56 -23.69
CA PRO A 173 -5.40 -4.30 -22.84
C PRO A 173 -4.91 -5.71 -22.47
N GLY A 174 -4.07 -6.31 -23.30
CA GLY A 174 -3.45 -7.62 -23.04
C GLY A 174 -2.56 -7.66 -21.79
N ILE A 175 -2.09 -6.52 -21.28
CA ILE A 175 -1.27 -6.41 -20.06
C ILE A 175 -2.12 -6.53 -18.79
N ILE A 176 -3.41 -6.19 -18.86
CA ILE A 176 -4.35 -6.14 -17.73
C ILE A 176 -4.36 -7.46 -16.93
N PRO A 177 -4.56 -8.66 -17.54
CA PRO A 177 -4.62 -9.90 -16.77
C PRO A 177 -3.28 -10.29 -16.11
N PHE A 178 -2.16 -9.72 -16.55
CA PHE A 178 -0.83 -10.09 -16.05
C PHE A 178 -0.26 -9.09 -15.04
N PHE A 179 -0.41 -7.78 -15.24
CA PHE A 179 0.34 -6.78 -14.47
C PHE A 179 -0.50 -5.67 -13.83
N SER A 180 -1.84 -5.73 -13.93
CA SER A 180 -2.70 -4.62 -13.47
C SER A 180 -2.54 -4.29 -11.98
N MET A 181 -2.93 -5.19 -11.09
CA MET A 181 -2.90 -4.92 -9.65
C MET A 181 -1.57 -5.33 -9.01
N SER A 182 -0.91 -6.36 -9.53
CA SER A 182 0.34 -6.87 -8.97
C SER A 182 1.49 -5.87 -9.06
N LEU A 183 1.67 -5.22 -10.21
CA LEU A 183 2.72 -4.22 -10.39
C LEU A 183 2.44 -2.97 -9.55
N LEU A 184 1.18 -2.54 -9.51
CA LEU A 184 0.75 -1.43 -8.68
C LEU A 184 1.03 -1.70 -7.19
N ALA A 185 0.61 -2.87 -6.69
CA ALA A 185 0.83 -3.28 -5.32
C ALA A 185 2.31 -3.35 -4.98
N TYR A 186 3.15 -3.86 -5.89
CA TYR A 186 4.60 -3.90 -5.70
C TYR A 186 5.21 -2.51 -5.59
N VAL A 187 4.89 -1.59 -6.51
CA VAL A 187 5.40 -0.20 -6.49
C VAL A 187 4.96 0.52 -5.22
N MET A 188 3.67 0.38 -4.86
CA MET A 188 3.14 0.99 -3.64
C MET A 188 3.81 0.44 -2.39
N MET A 189 3.86 -0.89 -2.25
CA MET A 189 4.46 -1.56 -1.10
C MET A 189 5.94 -1.20 -0.96
N TRP A 190 6.71 -1.22 -2.05
CA TRP A 190 8.12 -0.86 -2.03
C TRP A 190 8.34 0.58 -1.58
N THR A 191 7.51 1.51 -2.06
CA THR A 191 7.58 2.92 -1.69
C THR A 191 7.28 3.13 -0.22
N VAL A 192 6.17 2.56 0.28
CA VAL A 192 5.79 2.69 1.69
C VAL A 192 6.78 1.97 2.61
N TYR A 193 7.28 0.81 2.22
CA TYR A 193 8.28 0.07 2.99
C TYR A 193 9.57 0.89 3.18
N LYS A 194 10.02 1.61 2.15
CA LYS A 194 11.15 2.54 2.27
C LYS A 194 10.90 3.64 3.30
N VAL A 195 9.69 4.21 3.31
CA VAL A 195 9.30 5.24 4.27
C VAL A 195 9.27 4.66 5.69
N ILE A 196 8.63 3.51 5.89
CA ILE A 196 8.58 2.81 7.17
C ILE A 196 10.00 2.53 7.70
N ARG A 197 10.86 1.92 6.89
CA ARG A 197 12.26 1.64 7.24
C ARG A 197 13.02 2.90 7.67
N LYS A 198 12.79 4.02 6.98
CA LYS A 198 13.42 5.30 7.33
C LYS A 198 12.94 5.82 8.69
N LEU A 199 11.65 5.67 8.99
CA LEU A 199 11.08 6.07 10.28
C LEU A 199 11.58 5.17 11.42
N GLU A 200 11.64 3.86 11.21
CA GLU A 200 12.16 2.89 12.20
C GLU A 200 13.63 3.16 12.55
N ILE A 201 14.49 3.39 11.54
CA ILE A 201 15.91 3.72 11.76
C ILE A 201 16.03 5.04 12.53
N ALA A 202 15.26 6.06 12.16
CA ALA A 202 15.29 7.35 12.85
C ALA A 202 14.84 7.24 14.32
N GLN A 203 13.89 6.35 14.62
CA GLN A 203 13.45 6.08 15.98
C GLN A 203 14.52 5.36 16.80
N GLN A 204 15.14 4.31 16.24
CA GLN A 204 16.21 3.57 16.91
C GLN A 204 17.43 4.45 17.25
N VAL A 205 17.79 5.37 16.37
CA VAL A 205 18.88 6.33 16.64
C VAL A 205 18.54 7.26 17.80
N ARG A 206 17.30 7.77 17.87
CA ARG A 206 16.84 8.63 18.98
C ARG A 206 16.84 7.89 20.30
N GLU A 207 16.31 6.67 20.34
CA GLU A 207 16.31 5.83 21.54
C GLU A 207 17.74 5.52 22.01
N SER A 208 18.68 5.30 21.08
CA SER A 208 20.10 5.09 21.40
C SER A 208 20.77 6.34 21.97
N GLN A 209 20.42 7.53 21.45
CA GLN A 209 20.92 8.82 21.96
C GLN A 209 20.38 9.11 23.36
N GLU A 210 19.07 8.93 23.60
CA GLU A 210 18.45 9.12 24.92
C GLU A 210 19.04 8.16 25.96
N GLN A 211 19.31 6.91 25.59
CA GLN A 211 19.98 5.95 26.47
C GLN A 211 21.43 6.34 26.79
N GLN A 212 22.14 6.93 25.82
CA GLN A 212 23.52 7.39 26.02
C GLN A 212 23.55 8.64 26.91
N GLU A 213 22.67 9.62 26.68
CA GLU A 213 22.53 10.80 27.54
C GLU A 213 22.19 10.41 28.98
N HIS A 214 21.26 9.47 29.17
CA HIS A 214 20.91 8.98 30.52
C HIS A 214 22.08 8.23 31.17
N ARG A 215 22.91 7.52 30.40
CA ARG A 215 24.11 6.84 30.90
C ARG A 215 25.18 7.85 31.32
N ASP A 216 25.41 8.88 30.51
CA ASP A 216 26.40 9.92 30.77
C ASP A 216 26.02 10.75 32.01
N GLN A 217 24.73 11.07 32.19
CA GLN A 217 24.21 11.71 33.40
C GLN A 217 24.45 10.87 34.66
N LYS A 218 24.17 9.56 34.61
CA LYS A 218 24.45 8.66 35.73
C LYS A 218 25.94 8.55 36.07
N MET A 219 26.81 8.56 35.07
CA MET A 219 28.26 8.54 35.29
C MET A 219 28.75 9.85 35.94
N ALA A 220 28.15 10.98 35.56
CA ALA A 220 28.46 12.28 36.15
C ALA A 220 28.00 12.41 37.62
N GLU A 221 26.92 11.73 38.03
CA GLU A 221 26.46 11.71 39.43
C GLU A 221 27.29 10.80 40.36
N VAL A 222 28.08 9.87 39.80
CA VAL A 222 28.88 8.91 40.58
C VAL A 222 30.33 9.40 40.81
N LEU A 223 30.76 10.45 40.10
CA LEU A 223 32.06 11.11 40.25
C LEU A 223 31.99 12.31 41.19
#